data_AF-A0A9P9TUP2-F1
#
_entry.id   AF-A0A9P9TUP2-F1
#
_cell.length_a   1.000
_cell.length_b   1.000
_cell.length_c   1.000
_cell.angle_alpha   90.00
_cell.angle_beta   90.00
_cell.angle_gamma   90.00
#
_symmetry.space_group_name_H-M   'P 1'
#
loop_
_entity.id
_entity.type
_entity.pdbx_description
1 polymer ?
#
loop_
_entity_poly.entity_id
_entity_poly.type
_entity_poly.pdbx_seq_one_letter_code
_entity_poly.pdbx_strand_id
1 'polypeptide(L)'
;MCPDKNFIKCDVSSWKEQARAFKETVTSPSGGGGSVVEDFLLGSVDGGNGERGERGERGEGCEGSGNGEGDDGSEGDEDGENREGGGEGVGEGNEGPEKLGLRVLEVNLLGVIYSAKVASYYMNRNPPPPPPPPPPPPSLPAGLTSPLAGRRGSIICTASNAGLYPFPVSPLYAASKAGVISLVRSSARVLARGNIQINALAPATLETNIAPSKDLFKCMTVTPMDVLLRGVDMFLADPSLTGQVAEIHGDGTGAEDGGGGSGGVTIRPPHEFVDEAIKEF
;
A
#
# COMPACT_ATOMS: atom_id res chain seq x y z
N MET A 1 17.31 -16.36 12.60
CA MET A 1 16.59 -16.02 11.35
C MET A 1 15.50 -17.06 11.14
N CYS A 2 14.27 -16.64 10.85
CA CYS A 2 13.18 -17.57 10.53
C CYS A 2 13.45 -18.12 9.12
N PRO A 3 13.63 -19.44 8.93
CA PRO A 3 14.11 -20.02 7.66
C PRO A 3 13.16 -19.82 6.47
N ASP A 4 11.90 -19.44 6.71
CA ASP A 4 10.85 -19.32 5.69
C ASP A 4 10.62 -17.90 5.15
N LYS A 5 11.54 -16.96 5.43
CA LYS A 5 11.42 -15.56 4.97
C LYS A 5 12.29 -15.30 3.73
N ASN A 6 11.65 -14.86 2.64
CA ASN A 6 12.34 -14.38 1.44
C ASN A 6 12.15 -12.86 1.29
N PHE A 7 13.20 -12.15 0.85
CA PHE A 7 13.17 -10.70 0.64
C PHE A 7 13.36 -10.37 -0.83
N ILE A 8 12.40 -9.68 -1.41
CA ILE A 8 12.45 -9.25 -2.81
C ILE A 8 12.30 -7.72 -2.83
N LYS A 9 13.34 -7.03 -3.29
CA LYS A 9 13.27 -5.58 -3.51
C LYS A 9 12.28 -5.27 -4.63
N CYS A 10 11.35 -4.35 -4.39
CA CYS A 10 10.32 -3.97 -5.34
C CYS A 10 9.91 -2.51 -5.13
N ASP A 11 10.06 -1.66 -6.15
CA ASP A 11 9.32 -0.41 -6.23
C ASP A 11 7.87 -0.71 -6.60
N VAL A 12 6.96 -0.52 -5.63
CA VAL A 12 5.54 -0.81 -5.81
C VAL A 12 4.86 0.06 -6.86
N SER A 13 5.42 1.24 -7.16
CA SER A 13 4.93 2.11 -8.23
C SER A 13 5.35 1.64 -9.63
N SER A 14 6.25 0.67 -9.72
CA SER A 14 6.71 0.07 -10.98
C SER A 14 5.96 -1.24 -11.26
N TRP A 15 5.13 -1.25 -12.30
CA TRP A 15 4.44 -2.45 -12.77
C TRP A 15 5.40 -3.62 -13.06
N LYS A 16 6.53 -3.32 -13.70
CA LYS A 16 7.54 -4.32 -14.07
C LYS A 16 8.13 -5.00 -12.82
N GLU A 17 8.41 -4.23 -11.78
CA GLU A 17 8.98 -4.77 -10.54
C GLU A 17 7.95 -5.57 -9.75
N GLN A 18 6.71 -5.08 -9.65
CA GLN A 18 5.59 -5.80 -9.03
C GLN A 18 5.36 -7.18 -9.68
N ALA A 19 5.23 -7.20 -11.01
CA ALA A 19 5.02 -8.45 -11.75
C ALA A 19 6.19 -9.43 -11.54
N ARG A 20 7.43 -8.92 -11.50
CA ARG A 20 8.63 -9.74 -11.22
C ARG A 20 8.61 -10.30 -9.80
N ALA A 21 8.32 -9.48 -8.80
CA ALA A 21 8.32 -9.87 -7.39
C ALA A 21 7.27 -10.95 -7.09
N PHE A 22 6.04 -10.78 -7.58
CA PHE A 22 5.00 -11.80 -7.43
C PHE A 22 5.34 -13.11 -8.14
N LYS A 23 5.92 -13.03 -9.34
CA LYS A 23 6.37 -14.23 -10.06
C LYS A 23 7.38 -15.02 -9.23
N GLU A 24 8.37 -14.33 -8.68
CA GLU A 24 9.43 -14.93 -7.87
C GLU A 24 8.87 -15.58 -6.59
N THR A 25 7.92 -14.93 -5.91
CA THR A 25 7.22 -15.48 -4.74
C THR A 25 6.51 -16.81 -5.05
N VAL A 26 5.77 -16.87 -6.16
CA VAL A 26 5.00 -18.07 -6.54
C VAL A 26 5.91 -19.22 -7.01
N THR A 27 7.09 -18.91 -7.55
CA THR A 27 8.07 -19.92 -7.99
C THR A 27 9.02 -20.39 -6.89
N SER A 28 8.97 -19.78 -5.70
CA SER A 28 9.83 -20.14 -4.57
C SER A 28 9.51 -21.55 -4.04
N PRO A 29 10.48 -22.32 -3.51
CA PRO A 29 10.24 -23.65 -2.93
C PRO A 29 9.22 -23.70 -1.78
N SER A 30 8.99 -22.57 -1.10
CA SER A 30 7.96 -22.39 -0.08
C SER A 30 6.63 -21.83 -0.63
N GLY A 31 6.55 -21.57 -1.94
CA GLY A 31 5.52 -20.79 -2.62
C GLY A 31 4.23 -21.55 -2.93
N GLY A 32 3.43 -21.81 -1.90
CA GLY A 32 1.98 -22.06 -2.02
C GLY A 32 1.23 -20.80 -1.61
N GLY A 33 1.16 -19.80 -2.49
CA GLY A 33 0.63 -18.46 -2.18
C GLY A 33 -0.83 -18.47 -1.76
N GLY A 34 -1.08 -18.47 -0.45
CA GLY A 34 -2.43 -18.43 0.11
C GLY A 34 -2.98 -17.04 0.35
N SER A 35 -2.17 -16.15 0.92
CA SER A 35 -2.63 -14.85 1.37
C SER A 35 -1.59 -13.79 1.04
N VAL A 36 -2.05 -12.61 0.61
CA VAL A 36 -1.24 -11.42 0.38
C VAL A 36 -1.75 -10.34 1.32
N VAL A 37 -0.89 -9.90 2.22
CA VAL A 37 -1.12 -8.70 3.03
C VAL A 37 -0.27 -7.60 2.41
N GLU A 38 -0.92 -6.54 1.94
CA GLU A 38 -0.26 -5.39 1.33
C GLU A 38 -0.07 -4.29 2.37
N ASP A 39 1.15 -4.15 2.89
CA ASP A 39 1.56 -3.06 3.75
C ASP A 39 2.61 -2.20 3.05
N PHE A 40 2.15 -1.17 2.34
CA PHE A 40 3.01 -0.16 1.73
C PHE A 40 2.46 1.22 2.07
N LEU A 41 3.14 1.93 2.96
CA LEU A 41 2.77 3.27 3.40
C LEU A 41 3.94 4.22 3.16
N LEU A 42 3.75 5.22 2.29
CA LEU A 42 4.51 6.45 2.36
C LEU A 42 3.68 7.46 3.18
N GLY A 43 4.26 7.99 4.25
CA GLY A 43 3.71 9.16 4.92
C GLY A 43 3.99 10.41 4.10
N SER A 44 3.01 11.29 3.96
CA SER A 44 3.21 12.64 3.45
C SER A 44 3.41 13.58 4.62
N VAL A 45 4.55 14.28 4.65
CA VAL A 45 4.64 15.59 5.29
C VAL A 45 4.73 16.57 4.14
N ASP A 46 3.64 17.30 3.88
CA ASP A 46 3.70 18.47 3.01
C ASP A 46 4.44 19.57 3.80
N GLY A 47 5.75 19.44 3.85
CA GLY A 47 6.68 20.44 4.34
C GLY A 47 7.51 20.89 3.16
N GLY A 48 7.35 22.14 2.74
CA GLY A 48 8.20 22.76 1.74
C GLY A 48 9.67 22.57 2.09
N ASN A 49 10.45 22.19 1.08
CA ASN A 49 11.90 22.11 1.03
C ASN A 49 12.59 21.21 2.08
N GLY A 50 12.90 19.98 1.67
CA GLY A 50 13.83 19.09 2.37
C GLY A 50 15.05 18.83 1.49
N GLU A 51 16.08 19.66 1.64
CA GLU A 51 17.41 19.43 1.06
C GLU A 51 17.93 18.04 1.48
N ARG A 52 18.32 17.25 0.48
CA ARG A 52 18.97 15.96 0.68
C ARG A 52 20.44 16.21 1.03
N GLY A 53 20.73 16.36 2.32
CA GLY A 53 22.08 16.43 2.83
C GLY A 53 22.75 15.05 2.87
N GLU A 54 23.43 14.66 1.80
CA GLU A 54 24.48 13.64 1.84
C GLU A 54 25.77 14.27 1.28
N ARG A 55 26.56 14.85 2.18
CA ARG A 55 27.92 15.31 1.89
C ARG A 55 28.88 14.19 2.30
N GLY A 56 29.23 13.34 1.33
CA GLY A 56 30.22 12.27 1.46
C GLY A 56 31.46 12.56 0.62
N GLU A 57 32.49 13.05 1.31
CA GLU A 57 33.94 12.89 1.10
C GLU A 57 34.55 12.79 -0.32
N ARG A 58 35.46 13.74 -0.58
CA ARG A 58 36.35 13.82 -1.73
C ARG A 58 37.41 12.71 -1.70
N GLY A 59 37.65 12.09 -2.84
CA GLY A 59 38.86 11.32 -3.14
C GLY A 59 39.47 11.81 -4.46
N GLU A 60 40.76 12.11 -4.43
CA GLU A 60 41.57 12.75 -5.48
C GLU A 60 41.92 11.83 -6.65
N GLY A 61 42.17 12.45 -7.82
CA GLY A 61 43.29 12.11 -8.73
C GLY A 61 43.11 10.99 -9.78
N CYS A 62 43.08 11.34 -11.06
CA CYS A 62 44.24 11.24 -11.97
C CYS A 62 43.86 11.46 -13.45
N GLU A 63 44.83 12.02 -14.16
CA GLU A 63 44.79 12.58 -15.52
C GLU A 63 44.81 11.52 -16.64
N GLY A 64 44.44 11.94 -17.85
CA GLY A 64 44.64 11.16 -19.08
C GLY A 64 44.31 11.95 -20.35
N SER A 65 45.34 12.57 -20.95
CA SER A 65 45.33 13.29 -22.22
C SER A 65 45.13 12.37 -23.44
N GLY A 66 44.53 12.91 -24.52
CA GLY A 66 44.58 12.30 -25.85
C GLY A 66 43.95 13.20 -26.93
N ASN A 67 44.80 13.81 -27.76
CA ASN A 67 44.44 14.60 -28.96
C ASN A 67 44.17 13.67 -30.15
N GLY A 68 43.29 14.09 -31.06
CA GLY A 68 43.14 13.53 -32.40
C GLY A 68 42.26 14.42 -33.29
N GLU A 69 42.87 15.12 -34.23
CA GLU A 69 42.23 15.89 -35.30
C GLU A 69 41.84 14.99 -36.48
N GLY A 70 40.74 15.30 -37.16
CA GLY A 70 40.29 14.67 -38.40
C GLY A 70 39.04 15.39 -38.95
N ASP A 71 39.06 15.67 -40.24
CA ASP A 71 38.37 16.72 -41.00
C ASP A 71 37.07 16.27 -41.71
N ASP A 72 36.32 17.26 -42.23
CA ASP A 72 35.29 17.23 -43.29
C ASP A 72 33.86 16.67 -43.02
N GLY A 73 32.85 17.53 -43.23
CA GLY A 73 31.48 17.11 -43.60
C GLY A 73 30.41 18.16 -43.28
N SER A 74 30.00 18.93 -44.28
CA SER A 74 29.00 20.02 -44.20
C SER A 74 27.54 19.53 -44.24
N GLU A 75 26.62 20.42 -43.83
CA GLU A 75 25.14 20.36 -43.92
C GLU A 75 24.48 19.53 -42.80
N GLY A 76 23.63 20.02 -41.91
CA GLY A 76 22.80 21.22 -41.82
C GLY A 76 21.53 20.74 -41.10
N ASP A 77 21.23 21.28 -39.92
CA ASP A 77 19.87 21.51 -39.40
C ASP A 77 19.91 21.94 -37.92
N GLU A 78 19.09 22.94 -37.66
CA GLU A 78 18.99 23.75 -36.46
C GLU A 78 18.39 22.97 -35.28
N ASP A 79 18.97 23.08 -34.09
CA ASP A 79 18.28 23.21 -32.79
C ASP A 79 19.33 23.24 -31.67
N GLY A 80 19.74 24.45 -31.29
CA GLY A 80 20.74 24.69 -30.25
C GLY A 80 20.18 24.47 -28.85
N GLU A 81 20.49 23.32 -28.25
CA GLU A 81 20.55 23.17 -26.80
C GLU A 81 21.75 23.98 -26.27
N ASN A 82 21.46 25.09 -25.59
CA ASN A 82 22.48 25.97 -25.05
C ASN A 82 22.99 25.45 -23.70
N ARG A 83 24.32 25.34 -23.61
CA ARG A 83 25.12 24.89 -22.47
C ARG A 83 24.96 25.79 -21.25
N GLU A 84 25.01 25.17 -20.07
CA GLU A 84 25.09 25.82 -18.77
C GLU A 84 26.34 26.73 -18.69
N GLY A 85 26.08 28.04 -18.56
CA GLY A 85 27.06 29.03 -18.16
C GLY A 85 26.79 29.45 -16.72
N GLY A 86 27.78 29.25 -15.84
CA GLY A 86 27.75 29.73 -14.46
C GLY A 86 27.62 31.25 -14.40
N GLY A 87 26.65 31.71 -13.63
CA GLY A 87 26.46 33.10 -13.26
C GLY A 87 25.67 33.19 -11.97
N GLU A 88 26.31 33.71 -10.92
CA GLU A 88 25.66 34.14 -9.69
C GLU A 88 24.67 35.26 -10.03
N GLY A 89 23.42 34.90 -10.26
CA GLY A 89 22.29 35.81 -10.43
C GLY A 89 21.27 35.52 -9.34
N VAL A 90 20.89 36.54 -8.58
CA VAL A 90 19.77 36.50 -7.63
C VAL A 90 18.54 36.04 -8.40
N GLY A 91 18.13 34.79 -8.18
CA GLY A 91 17.03 34.16 -8.93
C GLY A 91 15.74 34.93 -8.72
N GLU A 92 15.21 35.47 -9.81
CA GLU A 92 13.83 35.96 -9.90
C GLU A 92 12.91 34.85 -9.40
N GLY A 93 12.06 35.17 -8.41
CA GLY A 93 11.08 34.23 -7.89
C GLY A 93 10.22 33.71 -9.02
N ASN A 94 10.14 32.39 -9.17
CA ASN A 94 9.25 31.75 -10.12
C ASN A 94 7.80 32.04 -9.68
N GLU A 95 7.23 33.15 -10.13
CA GLU A 95 5.84 33.57 -9.83
C GLU A 95 4.83 32.73 -10.63
N GLY A 96 4.83 31.43 -10.39
CA GLY A 96 3.87 30.48 -10.95
C GLY A 96 3.46 29.44 -9.90
N PRO A 97 2.25 28.86 -10.00
CA PRO A 97 1.85 27.77 -9.11
C PRO A 97 2.83 26.60 -9.25
N GLU A 98 3.39 26.15 -8.12
CA GLU A 98 4.28 24.99 -8.12
C GLU A 98 3.52 23.72 -8.50
N LYS A 99 4.13 22.90 -9.37
CA LYS A 99 3.54 21.63 -9.75
C LYS A 99 3.50 20.69 -8.54
N LEU A 100 2.31 20.25 -8.18
CA LEU A 100 2.10 19.32 -7.07
C LEU A 100 2.80 17.98 -7.31
N GLY A 101 3.58 17.52 -6.33
CA GLY A 101 4.19 16.19 -6.36
C GLY A 101 3.16 15.09 -6.10
N LEU A 102 2.98 14.17 -7.07
CA LEU A 102 1.97 13.10 -6.97
C LEU A 102 2.51 11.78 -6.41
N ARG A 103 3.75 11.78 -5.89
CA ARG A 103 4.43 10.55 -5.43
C ARG A 103 3.63 9.80 -4.36
N VAL A 104 2.91 10.50 -3.50
CA VAL A 104 2.02 9.87 -2.50
C VAL A 104 0.91 9.05 -3.16
N LEU A 105 0.33 9.52 -4.27
CA LEU A 105 -0.70 8.78 -5.01
C LEU A 105 -0.08 7.58 -5.75
N GLU A 106 1.10 7.77 -6.35
CA GLU A 106 1.83 6.70 -7.04
C GLU A 106 2.16 5.54 -6.10
N VAL A 107 2.58 5.84 -4.87
CA VAL A 107 2.92 4.78 -3.90
C VAL A 107 1.68 4.23 -3.22
N ASN A 108 0.83 5.09 -2.63
CA ASN A 108 -0.24 4.64 -1.74
C ASN A 108 -1.51 4.16 -2.45
N LEU A 109 -1.71 4.53 -3.72
CA LEU A 109 -2.89 4.14 -4.50
C LEU A 109 -2.50 3.32 -5.73
N LEU A 110 -1.65 3.84 -6.61
CA LEU A 110 -1.26 3.11 -7.83
C LEU A 110 -0.53 1.81 -7.49
N GLY A 111 0.38 1.84 -6.52
CA GLY A 111 1.05 0.64 -6.02
C GLY A 111 0.10 -0.45 -5.53
N VAL A 112 -0.94 -0.07 -4.77
CA VAL A 112 -1.98 -1.01 -4.29
C VAL A 112 -2.80 -1.58 -5.46
N ILE A 113 -3.16 -0.75 -6.45
CA ILE A 113 -3.88 -1.22 -7.64
C ILE A 113 -3.04 -2.26 -8.41
N TYR A 114 -1.74 -2.02 -8.57
CA TYR A 114 -0.84 -2.97 -9.24
C TYR A 114 -0.70 -4.27 -8.47
N SER A 115 -0.46 -4.19 -7.16
CA SER A 115 -0.37 -5.38 -6.31
C SER A 115 -1.65 -6.21 -6.35
N ALA A 116 -2.83 -5.60 -6.15
CA ALA A 116 -4.11 -6.29 -6.18
C ALA A 116 -4.39 -6.96 -7.55
N LYS A 117 -3.99 -6.30 -8.64
CA LYS A 117 -4.10 -6.84 -10.00
C LYS A 117 -3.22 -8.08 -10.21
N VAL A 118 -1.96 -8.02 -9.77
CA VAL A 118 -1.03 -9.15 -9.94
C VAL A 118 -1.35 -10.28 -8.96
N ALA A 119 -1.72 -9.96 -7.72
CA ALA A 119 -2.18 -10.92 -6.72
C ALA A 119 -3.38 -11.72 -7.22
N SER A 120 -4.43 -11.04 -7.70
CA SER A 120 -5.61 -11.71 -8.24
C SER A 120 -5.31 -12.59 -9.45
N TYR A 121 -4.34 -12.21 -10.30
CA TYR A 121 -3.90 -13.05 -11.42
C TYR A 121 -3.30 -14.37 -10.96
N TYR A 122 -2.44 -14.36 -9.95
CA TYR A 122 -1.82 -15.58 -9.42
C TYR A 122 -2.78 -16.40 -8.56
N MET A 123 -3.58 -15.76 -7.70
CA MET A 123 -4.56 -16.46 -6.86
C MET A 123 -5.62 -17.19 -7.69
N ASN A 124 -6.03 -16.65 -8.84
CA ASN A 124 -6.95 -17.35 -9.74
C ASN A 124 -6.39 -18.68 -10.30
N ARG A 125 -5.06 -18.89 -10.22
CA ARG A 125 -4.39 -20.13 -10.64
C ARG A 125 -4.25 -21.14 -9.51
N ASN A 126 -4.45 -20.75 -8.25
CA ASN A 126 -4.52 -21.69 -7.14
C ASN A 126 -5.71 -22.64 -7.34
N PRO A 127 -5.66 -23.91 -6.93
CA PRO A 127 -6.81 -24.81 -7.01
C PRO A 127 -8.05 -24.22 -6.33
N PRO A 128 -9.28 -24.46 -6.86
CA PRO A 128 -10.49 -24.07 -6.15
C PRO A 128 -10.53 -24.68 -4.75
N PRO A 129 -11.08 -23.97 -3.75
CA PRO A 129 -11.35 -24.58 -2.46
C PRO A 129 -12.27 -25.80 -2.67
N PRO A 130 -12.10 -26.87 -1.88
CA PRO A 130 -13.04 -27.98 -1.90
C PRO A 130 -14.45 -27.48 -1.54
N PRO A 131 -15.52 -28.12 -2.03
CA PRO A 131 -16.87 -27.79 -1.61
C PRO A 131 -16.98 -27.85 -0.08
N PRO A 132 -17.81 -26.99 0.55
CA PRO A 132 -17.93 -26.96 2.00
C PRO A 132 -18.31 -28.35 2.51
N PRO A 133 -17.68 -28.84 3.59
CA PRO A 133 -18.14 -30.08 4.22
C PRO A 133 -19.60 -29.92 4.67
N PRO A 134 -20.38 -31.01 4.74
CA PRO A 134 -21.70 -30.96 5.37
C PRO A 134 -21.57 -30.35 6.78
N PRO A 135 -22.60 -29.63 7.27
CA PRO A 135 -22.53 -28.93 8.54
C PRO A 135 -22.08 -29.90 9.65
N PRO A 136 -21.10 -29.52 10.48
CA PRO A 136 -20.63 -30.39 11.54
C PRO A 136 -21.77 -30.67 12.52
N PRO A 137 -21.82 -31.86 13.16
CA PRO A 137 -22.67 -32.06 14.32
C PRO A 137 -22.31 -31.02 15.40
N PRO A 138 -23.27 -30.58 16.25
CA PRO A 138 -23.17 -29.39 17.10
C PRO A 138 -22.12 -29.44 18.25
N SER A 139 -21.05 -30.24 18.13
CA SER A 139 -20.12 -30.53 19.22
C SER A 139 -18.63 -30.34 18.88
N LEU A 140 -18.28 -29.81 17.70
CA LEU A 140 -16.87 -29.54 17.37
C LEU A 140 -16.51 -28.06 17.63
N PRO A 141 -15.52 -27.77 18.48
CA PRO A 141 -15.00 -26.42 18.63
C PRO A 141 -14.37 -25.98 17.31
N ALA A 142 -14.66 -24.73 16.91
CA ALA A 142 -14.11 -24.08 15.72
C ALA A 142 -12.60 -23.87 15.91
N GLY A 143 -11.81 -24.92 15.63
CA GLY A 143 -10.38 -24.93 15.86
C GLY A 143 -9.65 -25.47 14.63
N LEU A 144 -8.94 -24.56 13.96
CA LEU A 144 -7.96 -24.81 12.91
C LEU A 144 -8.51 -25.28 11.54
N THR A 145 -9.43 -24.51 10.96
CA THR A 145 -9.54 -24.47 9.50
C THR A 145 -8.32 -23.73 8.95
N SER A 146 -7.71 -24.24 7.87
CA SER A 146 -6.65 -23.52 7.15
C SER A 146 -7.08 -22.06 6.90
N PRO A 147 -6.20 -21.04 6.98
CA PRO A 147 -6.55 -19.65 6.67
C PRO A 147 -7.10 -19.46 5.24
N LEU A 148 -6.98 -20.49 4.37
CA LEU A 148 -7.55 -20.55 3.03
C LEU A 148 -8.79 -21.43 2.89
N ALA A 149 -9.29 -22.05 3.97
CA ALA A 149 -10.48 -22.87 3.90
C ALA A 149 -11.63 -22.06 3.29
N GLY A 150 -12.11 -22.47 2.12
CA GLY A 150 -13.19 -21.77 1.40
C GLY A 150 -12.76 -20.67 0.42
N ARG A 151 -11.46 -20.39 0.21
CA ARG A 151 -10.97 -19.38 -0.75
C ARG A 151 -9.71 -19.80 -1.50
N ARG A 152 -9.50 -19.22 -2.69
CA ARG A 152 -8.25 -19.33 -3.48
C ARG A 152 -7.18 -18.35 -3.00
N GLY A 153 -7.60 -17.26 -2.37
CA GLY A 153 -6.68 -16.38 -1.67
C GLY A 153 -7.35 -15.19 -0.99
N SER A 154 -6.54 -14.42 -0.28
CA SER A 154 -6.96 -13.28 0.52
C SER A 154 -6.05 -12.09 0.26
N ILE A 155 -6.63 -10.94 -0.08
CA ILE A 155 -5.94 -9.65 -0.26
C ILE A 155 -6.37 -8.74 0.89
N ILE A 156 -5.41 -8.23 1.67
CA ILE A 156 -5.67 -7.22 2.71
C ILE A 156 -4.88 -5.98 2.34
N CYS A 157 -5.58 -4.89 1.99
CA CYS A 157 -4.98 -3.61 1.65
C CYS A 157 -4.83 -2.72 2.89
N THR A 158 -3.80 -1.88 2.91
CA THR A 158 -3.62 -0.89 3.99
C THR A 158 -4.16 0.48 3.57
N ALA A 159 -5.34 0.81 4.06
CA ALA A 159 -5.97 2.12 3.98
C ALA A 159 -5.48 3.04 5.14
N SER A 160 -6.37 3.86 5.70
CA SER A 160 -6.15 4.66 6.91
C SER A 160 -7.49 5.23 7.37
N ASN A 161 -7.62 5.57 8.65
CA ASN A 161 -8.73 6.39 9.13
C ASN A 161 -8.78 7.78 8.44
N ALA A 162 -7.66 8.28 7.91
CA ALA A 162 -7.61 9.48 7.07
C ALA A 162 -8.35 9.32 5.73
N GLY A 163 -8.65 8.09 5.31
CA GLY A 163 -9.54 7.81 4.18
C GLY A 163 -11.03 7.79 4.56
N LEU A 164 -11.34 7.74 5.86
CA LEU A 164 -12.70 7.74 6.42
C LEU A 164 -13.12 9.12 6.92
N TYR A 165 -12.16 9.88 7.45
CA TYR A 165 -12.37 11.17 8.09
C TYR A 165 -11.53 12.27 7.44
N PRO A 166 -11.95 13.55 7.52
CA PRO A 166 -11.15 14.66 7.04
C PRO A 166 -9.75 14.66 7.68
N PHE A 167 -8.72 14.73 6.82
CA PHE A 167 -7.32 14.80 7.25
C PHE A 167 -6.63 16.01 6.61
N PRO A 168 -6.83 17.22 7.17
CA PRO A 168 -6.39 18.47 6.54
C PRO A 168 -4.87 18.61 6.45
N VAL A 169 -4.11 17.86 7.27
CA VAL A 169 -2.65 17.89 7.29
C VAL A 169 -2.05 17.28 6.01
N SER A 170 -2.75 16.35 5.35
CA SER A 170 -2.34 15.85 4.03
C SER A 170 -3.55 15.36 3.22
N PRO A 171 -4.17 16.25 2.42
CA PRO A 171 -5.33 15.90 1.60
C PRO A 171 -5.03 14.84 0.53
N LEU A 172 -3.82 14.83 -0.03
CA LEU A 172 -3.43 13.80 -1.01
C LEU A 172 -3.27 12.42 -0.36
N TYR A 173 -2.75 12.36 0.87
CA TYR A 173 -2.73 11.11 1.63
C TYR A 173 -4.17 10.62 1.89
N ALA A 174 -5.05 11.50 2.37
CA ALA A 174 -6.47 11.21 2.58
C ALA A 174 -7.14 10.68 1.29
N ALA A 175 -6.94 11.37 0.17
CA ALA A 175 -7.45 10.99 -1.15
C ALA A 175 -6.93 9.60 -1.58
N SER A 176 -5.63 9.33 -1.39
CA SER A 176 -5.04 8.03 -1.70
C SER A 176 -5.68 6.90 -0.90
N LYS A 177 -5.91 7.11 0.40
CA LYS A 177 -6.46 6.09 1.31
C LYS A 177 -7.97 5.91 1.16
N ALA A 178 -8.70 6.97 0.83
CA ALA A 178 -10.09 6.86 0.37
C ALA A 178 -10.20 6.08 -0.95
N GLY A 179 -9.25 6.30 -1.88
CA GLY A 179 -9.15 5.53 -3.12
C GLY A 179 -8.96 4.03 -2.88
N VAL A 180 -8.12 3.65 -1.91
CA VAL A 180 -7.94 2.24 -1.50
C VAL A 180 -9.24 1.65 -0.93
N ILE A 181 -9.95 2.39 -0.07
CA ILE A 181 -11.26 1.95 0.48
C ILE A 181 -12.25 1.67 -0.66
N SER A 182 -12.34 2.59 -1.63
CA SER A 182 -13.23 2.40 -2.78
C SER A 182 -12.78 1.23 -3.65
N LEU A 183 -11.47 1.06 -3.89
CA LEU A 183 -10.93 -0.06 -4.66
C LEU A 183 -11.34 -1.40 -4.05
N VAL A 184 -11.20 -1.55 -2.73
CA VAL A 184 -11.57 -2.78 -2.01
C VAL A 184 -13.05 -3.09 -2.18
N ARG A 185 -13.93 -2.11 -1.88
CA ARG A 185 -15.38 -2.27 -2.01
C ARG A 185 -15.77 -2.62 -3.44
N SER A 186 -15.30 -1.86 -4.43
CA SER A 186 -15.64 -2.08 -5.84
C SER A 186 -15.07 -3.37 -6.44
N SER A 187 -14.00 -3.94 -5.87
CA SER A 187 -13.37 -5.18 -6.36
C SER A 187 -13.95 -6.44 -5.71
N ALA A 188 -14.62 -6.32 -4.58
CA ALA A 188 -15.05 -7.42 -3.73
C ALA A 188 -15.85 -8.49 -4.47
N ARG A 189 -16.96 -8.11 -5.10
CA ARG A 189 -17.82 -9.06 -5.82
C ARG A 189 -17.18 -9.64 -7.07
N VAL A 190 -16.31 -8.88 -7.75
CA VAL A 190 -15.59 -9.38 -8.94
C VAL A 190 -14.62 -10.48 -8.52
N LEU A 191 -13.86 -10.26 -7.45
CA LEU A 191 -12.90 -11.22 -6.93
C LEU A 191 -13.56 -12.43 -6.24
N ALA A 192 -14.73 -12.22 -5.60
CA ALA A 192 -15.50 -13.30 -4.98
C ALA A 192 -15.92 -14.39 -5.98
N ARG A 193 -16.14 -14.05 -7.27
CA ARG A 193 -16.42 -15.04 -8.34
C ARG A 193 -15.27 -16.02 -8.56
N GLY A 194 -14.04 -15.60 -8.26
CA GLY A 194 -12.84 -16.45 -8.26
C GLY A 194 -12.52 -17.05 -6.90
N ASN A 195 -13.42 -16.96 -5.91
CA ASN A 195 -13.16 -17.28 -4.49
C ASN A 195 -11.95 -16.53 -3.93
N ILE A 196 -11.74 -15.26 -4.33
CA ILE A 196 -10.68 -14.40 -3.80
C ILE A 196 -11.33 -13.34 -2.91
N GLN A 197 -10.85 -13.23 -1.68
CA GLN A 197 -11.27 -12.21 -0.73
C GLN A 197 -10.44 -10.94 -0.94
N ILE A 198 -11.06 -9.77 -0.77
CA ILE A 198 -10.34 -8.49 -0.65
C ILE A 198 -10.96 -7.67 0.48
N ASN A 199 -10.14 -7.17 1.40
CA ASN A 199 -10.56 -6.30 2.50
C ASN A 199 -9.50 -5.22 2.74
N ALA A 200 -9.81 -4.23 3.58
CA ALA A 200 -8.88 -3.20 3.98
C ALA A 200 -8.81 -3.02 5.50
N LEU A 201 -7.60 -2.76 6.00
CA LEU A 201 -7.38 -2.21 7.33
C LEU A 201 -7.28 -0.69 7.19
N ALA A 202 -7.95 0.06 8.07
CA ALA A 202 -7.88 1.50 8.15
C ALA A 202 -7.30 1.90 9.52
N PRO A 203 -5.97 1.89 9.69
CA PRO A 203 -5.37 2.24 10.96
C PRO A 203 -5.54 3.72 11.30
N ALA A 204 -5.76 3.97 12.58
CA ALA A 204 -5.47 5.22 13.25
C ALA A 204 -3.96 5.33 13.50
N THR A 205 -3.55 5.92 14.62
CA THR A 205 -2.14 6.16 14.90
C THR A 205 -1.46 4.89 15.42
N LEU A 206 -0.60 4.29 14.61
CA LEU A 206 0.28 3.20 15.03
C LEU A 206 1.71 3.72 15.21
N GLU A 207 2.45 3.18 16.18
CA GLU A 207 3.87 3.50 16.34
C GLU A 207 4.69 2.87 15.20
N THR A 208 4.99 3.68 14.19
CA THR A 208 5.74 3.29 12.98
C THR A 208 6.70 4.40 12.57
N ASN A 209 7.54 4.14 11.55
CA ASN A 209 8.43 5.15 10.97
C ASN A 209 7.78 5.92 9.81
N ILE A 210 6.45 6.11 9.83
CA ILE A 210 5.70 6.75 8.73
C ILE A 210 5.92 8.27 8.65
N ALA A 211 6.28 8.90 9.76
CA ALA A 211 6.49 10.34 9.84
C ALA A 211 7.90 10.66 10.36
N PRO A 212 8.50 11.80 9.96
CA PRO A 212 9.88 12.14 10.30
C PRO A 212 10.09 12.42 11.79
N SER A 213 9.02 12.74 12.53
CA SER A 213 9.07 12.95 13.97
C SER A 213 7.86 12.33 14.66
N LYS A 214 8.12 11.60 15.75
CA LYS A 214 7.06 11.07 16.63
C LYS A 214 6.25 12.18 17.31
N ASP A 215 6.78 13.40 17.35
CA ASP A 215 6.13 14.55 17.97
C ASP A 215 4.80 14.91 17.30
N LEU A 216 4.66 14.57 16.01
CA LEU A 216 3.42 14.75 15.25
C LEU A 216 2.24 13.95 15.82
N PHE A 217 2.52 12.92 16.62
CA PHE A 217 1.52 12.03 17.20
C PHE A 217 1.33 12.21 18.71
N LYS A 218 2.03 13.15 19.35
CA LYS A 218 2.02 13.34 20.82
C LYS A 218 0.63 13.53 21.43
N CYS A 219 -0.27 14.18 20.71
CA CYS A 219 -1.64 14.45 21.17
C CYS A 219 -2.65 13.39 20.74
N MET A 220 -2.21 12.33 20.06
CA MET A 220 -3.07 11.27 19.53
C MET A 220 -3.05 10.06 20.44
N THR A 221 -4.16 9.31 20.46
CA THR A 221 -4.17 7.98 21.04
C THR A 221 -3.40 7.04 20.13
N VAL A 222 -2.32 6.45 20.64
CA VAL A 222 -1.52 5.47 19.90
C VAL A 222 -2.18 4.10 20.06
N THR A 223 -2.55 3.52 18.94
CA THR A 223 -3.10 2.16 18.87
C THR A 223 -1.97 1.13 18.90
N PRO A 224 -2.04 0.13 19.78
CA PRO A 224 -1.09 -0.97 19.80
C PRO A 224 -1.10 -1.83 18.53
N MET A 225 0.07 -2.36 18.15
CA MET A 225 0.20 -3.23 16.95
C MET A 225 -0.62 -4.52 17.03
N ASP A 226 -0.92 -5.04 18.23
CA ASP A 226 -1.77 -6.23 18.38
C ASP A 226 -3.22 -5.99 17.91
N VAL A 227 -3.71 -4.75 17.97
CA VAL A 227 -5.04 -4.41 17.45
C VAL A 227 -5.06 -4.57 15.92
N LEU A 228 -3.99 -4.13 15.24
CA LEU A 228 -3.85 -4.32 13.80
C LEU A 228 -3.78 -5.80 13.43
N LEU A 229 -2.99 -6.59 14.19
CA LEU A 229 -2.89 -8.03 13.97
C LEU A 229 -4.24 -8.75 14.18
N ARG A 230 -5.03 -8.33 15.17
CA ARG A 230 -6.40 -8.84 15.35
C ARG A 230 -7.30 -8.54 14.15
N GLY A 231 -7.15 -7.37 13.53
CA GLY A 231 -7.85 -7.04 12.27
C GLY A 231 -7.42 -7.94 11.11
N VAL A 232 -6.13 -8.24 10.99
CA VAL A 232 -5.62 -9.22 10.00
C VAL A 232 -6.22 -10.60 10.26
N ASP A 233 -6.14 -11.08 11.50
CA ASP A 233 -6.66 -12.39 11.90
C ASP A 233 -8.17 -12.51 11.65
N MET A 234 -8.94 -11.45 11.91
CA MET A 234 -10.38 -11.40 11.61
C MET A 234 -10.66 -11.69 10.13
N PHE A 235 -9.98 -11.02 9.20
CA PHE A 235 -10.17 -11.26 7.76
C PHE A 235 -9.63 -12.62 7.30
N LEU A 236 -8.55 -13.11 7.92
CA LEU A 236 -7.98 -14.43 7.63
C LEU A 236 -8.74 -15.60 8.27
N ALA A 237 -9.54 -15.37 9.31
CA ALA A 237 -10.35 -16.41 9.94
C ALA A 237 -11.69 -16.62 9.25
N ASP A 238 -12.30 -15.55 8.72
CA ASP A 238 -13.64 -15.61 8.11
C ASP A 238 -13.60 -15.38 6.59
N PRO A 239 -13.73 -16.43 5.76
CA PRO A 239 -13.73 -16.30 4.29
C PRO A 239 -15.00 -15.64 3.74
N SER A 240 -16.05 -15.46 4.54
CA SER A 240 -17.28 -14.78 4.11
C SER A 240 -17.15 -13.26 4.05
N LEU A 241 -16.22 -12.68 4.81
CA LEU A 241 -15.98 -11.24 4.83
C LEU A 241 -15.30 -10.78 3.55
N THR A 242 -15.92 -10.00 2.69
CA THR A 242 -15.24 -9.40 1.53
C THR A 242 -15.76 -7.98 1.30
N GLY A 243 -14.93 -7.11 0.75
CA GLY A 243 -15.24 -5.68 0.58
C GLY A 243 -15.31 -4.89 1.88
N GLN A 244 -14.84 -5.48 2.99
CA GLN A 244 -14.92 -4.88 4.32
C GLN A 244 -13.76 -3.94 4.58
N VAL A 245 -14.01 -2.93 5.42
CA VAL A 245 -13.00 -2.00 5.93
C VAL A 245 -13.03 -2.07 7.43
N ALA A 246 -11.94 -2.52 8.05
CA ALA A 246 -11.79 -2.56 9.50
C ALA A 246 -10.98 -1.35 9.95
N GLU A 247 -11.61 -0.42 10.66
CA GLU A 247 -10.89 0.64 11.36
C GLU A 247 -10.18 0.06 12.59
N ILE A 248 -8.88 0.35 12.69
CA ILE A 248 -8.01 -0.11 13.77
C ILE A 248 -7.70 1.10 14.64
N HIS A 249 -8.25 1.13 15.84
CA HIS A 249 -8.23 2.31 16.70
C HIS A 249 -8.19 1.92 18.20
N GLY A 250 -8.24 2.93 19.06
CA GLY A 250 -8.24 2.75 20.52
C GLY A 250 -6.85 2.48 21.07
N ASP A 251 -6.76 2.30 22.39
CA ASP A 251 -5.51 2.10 23.13
C ASP A 251 -5.25 0.62 23.49
N GLY A 252 -6.06 -0.29 22.95
CA GLY A 252 -5.99 -1.73 23.22
C GLY A 252 -6.66 -2.18 24.52
N THR A 253 -7.23 -1.29 25.33
CA THR A 253 -7.88 -1.64 26.62
C THR A 253 -9.22 -2.37 26.47
N GLY A 254 -9.74 -2.46 25.24
CA GLY A 254 -10.98 -3.19 24.95
C GLY A 254 -12.26 -2.49 25.42
N ALA A 255 -12.18 -1.22 25.78
CA ALA A 255 -13.38 -0.41 25.97
C ALA A 255 -14.20 -0.40 24.67
N GLU A 256 -15.50 -0.70 24.77
CA GLU A 256 -16.43 -0.56 23.65
C GLU A 256 -16.50 0.92 23.28
N ASP A 257 -15.84 1.28 22.19
CA ASP A 257 -16.20 2.47 21.46
C ASP A 257 -17.60 2.21 20.89
N GLY A 258 -18.54 3.14 21.10
CA GLY A 258 -19.98 2.96 20.81
C GLY A 258 -20.38 2.63 19.35
N GLY A 259 -19.44 2.19 18.51
CA GLY A 259 -19.65 1.60 17.18
C GLY A 259 -19.66 0.07 17.15
N GLY A 260 -19.61 -0.62 18.30
CA GLY A 260 -19.76 -2.09 18.37
C GLY A 260 -18.54 -2.90 17.92
N GLY A 261 -17.35 -2.28 17.92
CA GLY A 261 -16.09 -2.95 17.61
C GLY A 261 -15.58 -3.79 18.78
N SER A 262 -15.05 -4.99 18.51
CA SER A 262 -14.39 -5.79 19.54
C SER A 262 -12.95 -5.34 19.69
N GLY A 263 -12.57 -4.77 20.84
CA GLY A 263 -11.16 -4.64 21.19
C GLY A 263 -10.34 -3.64 20.35
N GLY A 264 -10.96 -2.63 19.74
CA GLY A 264 -10.29 -1.64 18.89
C GLY A 264 -10.33 -1.95 17.38
N VAL A 265 -11.11 -2.95 16.96
CA VAL A 265 -11.37 -3.27 15.54
C VAL A 265 -12.85 -3.04 15.23
N THR A 266 -13.15 -2.07 14.37
CA THR A 266 -14.53 -1.72 13.98
C THR A 266 -14.73 -1.86 12.48
N ILE A 267 -15.67 -2.69 12.05
CA ILE A 267 -16.06 -2.77 10.64
C ILE A 267 -16.86 -1.51 10.27
N ARG A 268 -16.36 -0.75 9.30
CA ARG A 268 -16.99 0.47 8.81
C ARG A 268 -17.91 0.15 7.63
N PRO A 269 -19.24 0.25 7.80
CA PRO A 269 -20.17 -0.06 6.74
C PRO A 269 -20.01 0.90 5.55
N PRO A 270 -20.54 0.53 4.37
CA PRO A 270 -20.79 1.50 3.31
C PRO A 270 -21.64 2.67 3.83
N HIS A 271 -21.60 3.79 3.11
CA HIS A 271 -22.35 4.98 3.50
C HIS A 271 -23.86 4.68 3.57
N GLU A 272 -24.55 5.22 4.58
CA GLU A 272 -25.94 4.90 4.91
C GLU A 272 -26.90 5.11 3.72
N PHE A 273 -26.70 6.19 2.97
CA PHE A 273 -27.55 6.62 1.87
C PHE A 273 -27.19 6.00 0.50
N VAL A 274 -26.49 4.87 0.50
CA VAL A 274 -26.18 4.12 -0.71
C VAL A 274 -27.34 3.18 -1.03
N ASP A 275 -27.67 3.01 -2.31
CA ASP A 275 -28.70 2.07 -2.77
C ASP A 275 -28.43 0.66 -2.18
N GLU A 276 -29.47 -0.03 -1.72
CA GLU A 276 -29.32 -1.38 -1.15
C GLU A 276 -28.67 -2.34 -2.14
N ALA A 277 -28.93 -2.20 -3.44
CA ALA A 277 -28.25 -2.98 -4.46
C ALA A 277 -26.73 -2.74 -4.44
N ILE A 278 -26.28 -1.50 -4.16
CA ILE A 278 -24.86 -1.12 -4.01
C ILE A 278 -24.26 -1.57 -2.68
N LYS A 279 -25.06 -1.73 -1.63
CA LYS A 279 -24.61 -2.37 -0.39
C LYS A 279 -24.39 -3.88 -0.56
N GLU A 280 -25.09 -4.50 -1.51
CA GLU A 280 -24.91 -5.90 -1.92
C GLU A 280 -23.87 -6.11 -3.05
N PHE A 281 -23.28 -5.03 -3.62
CA PHE A 281 -22.20 -5.08 -4.63
C PHE A 281 -20.81 -5.11 -3.98
#